data_AF-A0A7M2WZD4-F1
#
_entry.id   AF-A0A7M2WZD4-F1
#
_cell.length_a   1.000
_cell.length_b   1.000
_cell.length_c   1.000
_cell.angle_alpha   90.00
_cell.angle_beta   90.00
_cell.angle_gamma   90.00
#
_symmetry.space_group_name_H-M   'P 1'
#
loop_
_entity.id
_entity.type
_entity.pdbx_description
1 polymer ?
#
loop_
_entity_poly.entity_id
_entity_poly.type
_entity_poly.pdbx_seq_one_letter_code
_entity_poly.pdbx_strand_id
1 'polypeptide(L)'
;MPTHKLQSRNLRRLALVGLFTAATASATLLAQPGQEVTRPGLGSELPAGNGEPRTKPIRRPGEEIVITQEEWTALEQFMRANSPSKWEMYLSLPDKPLKQNLRKQIAQRYRTLQKVERSDPVRWKLEIDAIAIEDRIYSTLQELRSGNNPEDRERQLRLEVDRLISNRDHWKRERLLRVKAELESMKVPAALKPVEEELDRLEHLTPEGRAPRVDKRIEEFKKQMAKPPKAILGGHSPASGVPVDAGKP
;
A
#
# COMPACT_ATOMS: atom_id res chain seq x y z
N MET A 1 14.51 45.68 16.24
CA MET A 1 13.41 44.69 16.29
C MET A 1 13.15 44.16 14.88
N PRO A 2 13.87 43.16 14.37
CA PRO A 2 13.65 42.67 13.02
C PRO A 2 12.49 41.66 13.00
N THR A 3 11.47 41.97 12.21
CA THR A 3 10.29 41.13 11.98
C THR A 3 10.66 39.94 11.08
N HIS A 4 10.69 38.73 11.65
CA HIS A 4 10.71 37.48 10.88
C HIS A 4 9.39 37.28 10.14
N LYS A 5 9.28 37.85 8.94
CA LYS A 5 8.25 37.50 7.94
C LYS A 5 8.96 36.96 6.70
N LEU A 6 9.24 35.67 6.64
CA LEU A 6 9.46 34.93 5.38
C LEU A 6 9.66 33.45 5.67
N GLN A 7 8.83 32.61 5.01
CA GLN A 7 9.03 31.19 4.63
C GLN A 7 7.83 30.24 4.85
N SER A 8 6.58 30.69 4.69
CA SER A 8 5.41 29.78 4.65
C SER A 8 4.90 29.42 3.24
N ARG A 9 5.63 29.75 2.16
CA ARG A 9 5.09 29.69 0.79
C ARG A 9 5.30 28.39 0.00
N ASN A 10 5.98 27.37 0.53
CA ASN A 10 6.26 26.12 -0.22
C ASN A 10 5.62 24.84 0.34
N LEU A 11 4.70 24.92 1.31
CA LEU A 11 4.10 23.73 1.96
C LEU A 11 2.98 23.04 1.16
N ARG A 12 2.60 23.55 -0.01
CA ARG A 12 1.42 23.05 -0.74
C ARG A 12 1.86 22.25 -1.94
N ARG A 13 1.92 20.92 -1.80
CA ARG A 13 1.71 19.89 -2.85
C ARG A 13 2.32 18.57 -2.37
N LEU A 14 1.49 17.67 -1.85
CA LEU A 14 1.82 16.28 -1.56
C LEU A 14 0.69 15.39 -2.08
N ALA A 15 1.02 14.44 -2.94
CA ALA A 15 0.13 13.39 -3.37
C ALA A 15 0.62 12.12 -2.69
N LEU A 16 -0.08 11.73 -1.64
CA LEU A 16 0.12 10.47 -0.98
C LEU A 16 -0.42 9.36 -1.90
N VAL A 17 0.42 8.83 -2.78
CA VAL A 17 0.24 7.47 -3.31
C VAL A 17 1.08 6.56 -2.42
N GLY A 18 0.73 6.54 -1.13
CA GLY A 18 1.17 5.50 -0.22
C GLY A 18 0.32 4.28 -0.54
N LEU A 19 0.94 3.27 -1.13
CA LEU A 19 0.34 1.99 -1.50
C LEU A 19 -0.55 1.44 -0.36
N PHE A 20 -1.85 1.72 -0.42
CA PHE A 20 -2.89 0.84 0.14
C PHE A 20 -3.11 -0.30 -0.83
N THR A 21 -2.06 -1.05 -1.15
CA THR A 21 -2.24 -2.40 -1.68
C THR A 21 -2.66 -3.25 -0.50
N ALA A 22 -3.97 -3.24 -0.21
CA ALA A 22 -4.59 -4.42 0.34
C ALA A 22 -4.31 -5.53 -0.68
N ALA A 23 -3.26 -6.32 -0.42
CA ALA A 23 -3.00 -7.52 -1.19
C ALA A 23 -4.12 -8.50 -0.88
N THR A 24 -5.26 -8.35 -1.56
CA THR A 24 -6.25 -9.39 -1.74
C THR A 24 -5.63 -10.43 -2.66
N ALA A 25 -4.67 -11.19 -2.12
CA ALA A 25 -4.23 -12.43 -2.73
C ALA A 25 -5.32 -13.48 -2.43
N SER A 26 -6.35 -13.50 -3.28
CA SER A 26 -7.19 -14.67 -3.45
C SER A 26 -6.29 -15.80 -3.92
N ALA A 27 -6.01 -16.75 -3.02
CA ALA A 27 -5.31 -17.97 -3.36
C ALA A 27 -6.29 -18.88 -4.13
N THR A 28 -6.37 -18.69 -5.44
CA THR A 28 -6.89 -19.73 -6.33
C THR A 28 -5.69 -20.52 -6.82
N LEU A 29 -5.24 -21.48 -6.00
CA LEU A 29 -4.34 -22.54 -6.46
C LEU A 29 -4.96 -23.87 -6.06
N LEU A 30 -6.01 -24.26 -6.79
CA LEU A 30 -6.44 -25.66 -6.84
C LEU A 30 -5.40 -26.41 -7.68
N ALA A 31 -4.38 -26.93 -7.00
CA ALA A 31 -3.55 -27.99 -7.56
C ALA A 31 -4.43 -29.24 -7.68
N GLN A 32 -4.60 -29.76 -8.90
CA GLN A 32 -5.15 -31.10 -9.12
C GLN A 32 -4.07 -32.13 -8.75
N PRO A 33 -4.27 -33.00 -7.75
CA PRO A 33 -3.39 -34.15 -7.54
C PRO A 33 -3.84 -35.29 -8.46
N GLY A 34 -2.98 -35.79 -9.35
CA GLY A 34 -3.25 -37.07 -10.01
C GLY A 34 -2.71 -37.34 -11.42
N GLN A 35 -1.60 -36.75 -11.86
CA GLN A 35 -0.89 -37.31 -13.01
C GLN A 35 0.58 -37.58 -12.68
N GLU A 36 0.86 -38.85 -12.37
CA GLU A 36 2.19 -39.44 -12.53
C GLU A 36 2.53 -39.41 -14.02
N VAL A 37 3.42 -38.50 -14.41
CA VAL A 37 4.07 -38.55 -15.72
C VAL A 37 5.43 -39.21 -15.53
N THR A 38 5.49 -40.51 -15.79
CA THR A 38 6.71 -41.23 -16.11
C THR A 38 7.37 -40.53 -17.31
N ARG A 39 8.56 -39.96 -17.11
CA ARG A 39 9.39 -39.40 -18.20
C ARG A 39 10.40 -40.45 -18.66
N PRO A 40 10.17 -41.15 -19.79
CA PRO A 40 11.26 -41.65 -20.59
C PRO A 40 11.78 -40.52 -21.49
N GLY A 41 13.10 -40.46 -21.66
CA GLY A 41 13.77 -39.42 -22.44
C GLY A 41 13.25 -39.35 -23.88
N LEU A 42 13.08 -38.13 -24.37
CA LEU A 42 13.02 -37.84 -25.79
C LEU A 42 13.48 -36.40 -26.00
N GLY A 43 14.51 -36.22 -26.82
CA GLY A 43 14.88 -34.92 -27.34
C GLY A 43 13.70 -34.30 -28.07
N SER A 44 13.40 -33.04 -27.79
CA SER A 44 12.43 -32.26 -28.54
C SER A 44 12.81 -30.79 -28.38
N GLU A 45 13.30 -30.24 -29.49
CA GLU A 45 13.33 -28.81 -29.78
C GLU A 45 11.96 -28.22 -29.46
N LEU A 46 11.89 -27.32 -28.47
CA LEU A 46 10.69 -26.53 -28.25
C LEU A 46 10.64 -25.45 -29.33
N PRO A 47 9.56 -25.37 -30.14
CA PRO A 47 9.40 -24.27 -31.07
C PRO A 47 9.25 -22.97 -30.28
N ALA A 48 9.92 -21.92 -30.75
CA ALA A 48 9.79 -20.56 -30.26
C ALA A 48 8.31 -20.14 -30.35
N GLY A 49 7.60 -20.25 -29.22
CA GLY A 49 6.22 -19.81 -29.10
C GLY A 49 6.15 -18.30 -29.28
N ASN A 50 5.55 -17.87 -30.39
CA ASN A 50 5.10 -16.50 -30.63
C ASN A 50 4.32 -16.01 -29.41
N GLY A 51 4.94 -15.13 -28.63
CA GLY A 51 4.34 -14.54 -27.44
C GLY A 51 3.11 -13.74 -27.81
N GLU A 52 1.94 -14.32 -27.59
CA GLU A 52 0.68 -13.58 -27.67
C GLU A 52 0.79 -12.33 -26.78
N PRO A 53 0.41 -11.16 -27.30
CA PRO A 53 0.45 -9.93 -26.53
C PRO A 53 -0.48 -10.09 -25.34
N ARG A 54 0.09 -10.15 -24.12
CA ARG A 54 -0.65 -10.10 -22.86
C ARG A 54 -1.56 -8.88 -22.89
N THR A 55 -2.83 -9.08 -23.24
CA THR A 55 -3.87 -8.07 -23.20
C THR A 55 -3.97 -7.62 -21.75
N LYS A 56 -3.58 -6.36 -21.50
CA LYS A 56 -3.69 -5.77 -20.16
C LYS A 56 -5.15 -5.93 -19.73
N PRO A 57 -5.44 -6.46 -18.53
CA PRO A 57 -6.81 -6.66 -18.09
C PRO A 57 -7.57 -5.35 -18.24
N ILE A 58 -8.65 -5.37 -19.02
CA ILE A 58 -9.54 -4.24 -19.23
C ILE A 58 -10.05 -3.84 -17.84
N ARG A 59 -9.56 -2.72 -17.32
CA ARG A 59 -10.09 -2.15 -16.09
C ARG A 59 -11.54 -1.78 -16.36
N ARG A 60 -12.48 -2.54 -15.79
CA ARG A 60 -13.89 -2.19 -15.83
C ARG A 60 -14.01 -0.73 -15.37
N PRO A 61 -14.80 0.12 -16.07
CA PRO A 61 -15.07 1.48 -15.64
C PRO A 61 -15.47 1.44 -14.16
N GLY A 62 -14.68 2.11 -13.33
CA GLY A 62 -14.82 2.03 -11.88
C GLY A 62 -16.20 2.52 -11.49
N GLU A 63 -16.97 1.64 -10.85
CA GLU A 63 -18.23 1.99 -10.20
C GLU A 63 -18.01 3.27 -9.38
N GLU A 64 -18.82 4.29 -9.66
CA GLU A 64 -18.67 5.57 -9.00
C GLU A 64 -18.93 5.38 -7.51
N ILE A 65 -17.89 5.55 -6.70
CA ILE A 65 -17.99 5.46 -5.25
C ILE A 65 -18.78 6.69 -4.77
N VAL A 66 -20.11 6.54 -4.67
CA VAL A 66 -20.99 7.52 -4.02
C VAL A 66 -20.85 7.35 -2.51
N ILE A 67 -20.45 8.42 -1.82
CA ILE A 67 -20.26 8.46 -0.36
C ILE A 67 -21.41 9.27 0.23
N THR A 68 -22.19 8.69 1.12
CA THR A 68 -23.30 9.40 1.76
C THR A 68 -22.77 10.40 2.79
N GLN A 69 -23.58 11.39 3.18
CA GLN A 69 -23.18 12.39 4.17
C GLN A 69 -22.96 11.79 5.56
N GLU A 70 -23.80 10.82 5.95
CA GLU A 70 -23.67 10.08 7.21
C GLU A 70 -22.38 9.27 7.24
N GLU A 71 -22.08 8.54 6.16
CA GLU A 71 -20.85 7.77 6.03
C GLU A 71 -19.61 8.68 6.09
N TRP A 72 -19.68 9.83 5.43
CA TRP A 72 -18.60 10.81 5.46
C TRP A 72 -18.35 11.34 6.88
N THR A 73 -19.41 11.58 7.65
CA THR A 73 -19.32 12.04 9.05
C THR A 73 -18.68 10.97 9.94
N ALA A 74 -19.10 9.71 9.80
CA ALA A 74 -18.51 8.59 10.54
C ALA A 74 -17.03 8.38 10.19
N LEU A 75 -16.69 8.48 8.90
CA LEU A 75 -15.32 8.41 8.41
C LEU A 75 -14.47 9.55 8.96
N GLU A 76 -14.99 10.78 9.01
CA GLU A 76 -14.27 11.91 9.58
C GLU A 76 -13.91 11.65 11.05
N GLN A 77 -14.88 11.21 11.87
CA GLN A 77 -14.63 10.85 13.27
C GLN A 77 -13.58 9.75 13.38
N PHE A 78 -13.70 8.71 12.56
CA PHE A 78 -12.74 7.62 12.49
C PHE A 78 -11.31 8.12 12.18
N MET A 79 -11.16 9.00 11.19
CA MET A 79 -9.87 9.55 10.78
C MET A 79 -9.28 10.46 11.85
N ARG A 80 -10.09 11.30 12.49
CA ARG A 80 -9.65 12.14 13.62
C ARG A 80 -9.13 11.31 14.79
N ALA A 81 -9.78 10.19 15.08
CA ALA A 81 -9.38 9.30 16.17
C ALA A 81 -8.10 8.50 15.87
N ASN A 82 -7.95 7.98 14.64
CA ASN A 82 -6.91 7.00 14.32
C ASN A 82 -5.76 7.53 13.45
N SER A 83 -5.97 8.60 12.68
CA SER A 83 -4.97 9.16 11.76
C SER A 83 -5.09 10.69 11.65
N PRO A 84 -4.96 11.43 12.76
CA PRO A 84 -5.18 12.87 12.79
C PRO A 84 -4.22 13.62 11.85
N SER A 85 -2.94 13.27 11.79
CA SER A 85 -1.95 13.98 10.97
C SER A 85 -2.27 13.91 9.48
N LYS A 86 -2.68 12.72 8.99
CA LYS A 86 -3.11 12.56 7.59
C LYS A 86 -4.47 13.22 7.34
N TRP A 87 -5.36 13.23 8.33
CA TRP A 87 -6.64 13.91 8.21
C TRP A 87 -6.47 15.42 8.06
N GLU A 88 -5.65 16.04 8.90
CA GLU A 88 -5.30 17.46 8.81
C GLU A 88 -4.67 17.80 7.46
N MET A 89 -3.75 16.95 6.98
CA MET A 89 -3.20 17.11 5.64
C MET A 89 -4.28 17.05 4.57
N TYR A 90 -5.20 16.08 4.63
CA TYR A 90 -6.31 15.99 3.68
C TYR A 90 -7.16 17.27 3.67
N LEU A 91 -7.51 17.80 4.85
CA LEU A 91 -8.27 19.04 4.98
C LEU A 91 -7.52 20.25 4.39
N SER A 92 -6.20 20.28 4.51
CA SER A 92 -5.35 21.36 3.97
C SER A 92 -5.26 21.38 2.44
N LEU A 93 -5.67 20.31 1.76
CA LEU A 93 -5.62 20.23 0.30
C LEU A 93 -6.70 21.12 -0.34
N PRO A 94 -6.37 21.79 -1.47
CA PRO A 94 -7.38 22.49 -2.27
C PRO A 94 -8.32 21.50 -2.92
N ASP A 95 -9.55 21.94 -3.23
CA ASP A 95 -10.57 21.12 -3.90
C ASP A 95 -10.21 20.89 -5.37
N LYS A 96 -9.27 19.97 -5.58
CA LYS A 96 -8.71 19.55 -6.86
C LYS A 96 -8.86 18.03 -7.02
N PRO A 97 -8.67 17.47 -8.24
CA PRO A 97 -8.80 16.03 -8.48
C PRO A 97 -8.01 15.15 -7.50
N LEU A 98 -6.85 15.61 -7.02
CA LEU A 98 -6.07 14.93 -6.00
C LEU A 98 -6.84 14.73 -4.68
N LYS A 99 -7.50 15.78 -4.16
CA LYS A 99 -8.28 15.70 -2.91
C LYS A 99 -9.47 14.77 -3.09
N GLN A 100 -10.14 14.80 -4.24
CA GLN A 100 -11.23 13.87 -4.54
C GLN A 100 -10.75 12.42 -4.65
N ASN A 101 -9.58 12.18 -5.25
CA ASN A 101 -8.99 10.85 -5.30
C ASN A 101 -8.63 10.33 -3.90
N LEU A 102 -8.05 11.18 -3.05
CA LEU A 102 -7.79 10.82 -1.64
C LEU A 102 -9.08 10.56 -0.87
N ARG A 103 -10.12 11.38 -1.07
CA ARG A 103 -11.45 11.17 -0.49
C ARG A 103 -11.98 9.77 -0.82
N LYS A 104 -11.93 9.37 -2.10
CA LYS A 104 -12.35 8.04 -2.57
C LYS A 104 -11.51 6.93 -1.93
N GLN A 105 -10.20 7.10 -1.82
CA GLN A 105 -9.33 6.10 -1.18
C GLN A 105 -9.61 5.93 0.32
N ILE A 106 -9.81 7.03 1.05
CA ILE A 106 -10.13 6.98 2.48
C ILE A 106 -11.48 6.28 2.69
N ALA A 107 -12.50 6.64 1.91
CA ALA A 107 -13.81 5.99 1.94
C ALA A 107 -13.74 4.49 1.62
N GLN A 108 -13.01 4.12 0.56
CA GLN A 108 -12.84 2.72 0.19
C GLN A 108 -12.15 1.92 1.31
N ARG A 109 -11.12 2.49 1.94
CA ARG A 109 -10.42 1.86 3.08
C ARG A 109 -11.37 1.70 4.27
N TYR A 110 -12.12 2.74 4.62
CA TYR A 110 -13.09 2.70 5.72
C TYR A 110 -14.15 1.61 5.53
N ARG A 111 -14.78 1.54 4.35
CA ARG A 111 -15.73 0.46 4.00
C ARG A 111 -15.10 -0.93 4.10
N THR A 112 -13.86 -1.07 3.65
CA THR A 112 -13.13 -2.34 3.75
C THR A 112 -12.93 -2.73 5.21
N LEU A 113 -12.59 -1.78 6.08
CA LEU A 113 -12.42 -2.04 7.51
C LEU A 113 -13.74 -2.43 8.19
N GLN A 114 -14.85 -1.77 7.86
CA GLN A 114 -16.16 -2.16 8.39
C GLN A 114 -16.56 -3.59 7.99
N LYS A 115 -16.19 -4.03 6.79
CA LYS A 115 -16.39 -5.43 6.37
C LYS A 115 -15.50 -6.37 7.18
N VAL A 116 -14.22 -6.02 7.33
CA VAL A 116 -13.24 -6.81 8.09
C VAL A 116 -13.65 -6.92 9.56
N GLU A 117 -14.16 -5.87 10.17
CA GLU A 117 -14.66 -5.86 11.56
C GLU A 117 -15.67 -6.98 11.83
N ARG A 118 -16.59 -7.19 10.88
CA ARG A 118 -17.65 -8.20 10.99
C ARG A 118 -17.13 -9.62 10.75
N SER A 119 -16.17 -9.80 9.84
CA SER A 119 -15.69 -11.12 9.42
C SER A 119 -14.46 -11.61 10.18
N ASP A 120 -13.60 -10.70 10.63
CA ASP A 120 -12.28 -11.00 11.20
C ASP A 120 -11.86 -9.90 12.19
N PRO A 121 -12.36 -9.95 13.45
CA PRO A 121 -12.08 -8.92 14.46
C PRO A 121 -10.58 -8.78 14.80
N VAL A 122 -9.82 -9.88 14.73
CA VAL A 122 -8.38 -9.87 14.97
C VAL A 122 -7.68 -9.05 13.90
N ARG A 123 -8.00 -9.29 12.62
CA ARG A 123 -7.49 -8.46 11.52
C ARG A 123 -7.88 -7.01 11.67
N TRP A 124 -9.13 -6.75 12.03
CA TRP A 124 -9.62 -5.39 12.19
C TRP A 124 -8.75 -4.62 13.18
N LYS A 125 -8.51 -5.18 14.37
CA LYS A 125 -7.65 -4.57 15.39
C LYS A 125 -6.24 -4.28 14.84
N LEU A 126 -5.63 -5.25 14.18
CA LEU A 126 -4.29 -5.08 13.59
C LEU A 126 -4.26 -3.99 12.52
N GLU A 127 -5.31 -3.84 11.71
CA GLU A 127 -5.40 -2.77 10.72
C GLU A 127 -5.62 -1.40 11.36
N ILE A 128 -6.38 -1.30 12.45
CA ILE A 128 -6.51 -0.06 13.25
C ILE A 128 -5.15 0.35 13.83
N ASP A 129 -4.42 -0.60 14.43
CA ASP A 129 -3.08 -0.34 14.95
C ASP A 129 -2.12 0.12 13.83
N ALA A 130 -2.20 -0.53 12.66
CA ALA A 130 -1.41 -0.14 11.50
C ALA A 130 -1.71 1.29 11.04
N ILE A 131 -2.99 1.72 11.06
CA ILE A 131 -3.37 3.10 10.71
C ILE A 131 -2.65 4.10 11.61
N ALA A 132 -2.69 3.87 12.92
CA ALA A 132 -2.06 4.76 13.89
C ALA A 132 -0.53 4.80 13.73
N ILE A 133 0.11 3.64 13.50
CA ILE A 133 1.55 3.58 13.21
C ILE A 133 1.88 4.35 11.92
N GLU A 134 1.11 4.15 10.85
CA GLU A 134 1.32 4.83 9.58
C GLU A 134 1.11 6.36 9.68
N ASP A 135 0.25 6.84 10.59
CA ASP A 135 0.08 8.27 10.89
C ASP A 135 1.32 8.85 11.58
N ARG A 136 1.86 8.14 12.58
CA ARG A 136 3.11 8.53 13.26
C ARG A 136 4.32 8.55 12.32
N ILE A 137 4.44 7.55 11.44
CA ILE A 137 5.45 7.53 10.37
C ILE A 137 5.30 8.77 9.49
N TYR A 138 4.07 9.09 9.08
CA TYR A 138 3.80 10.26 8.25
C TYR A 138 4.22 11.56 8.95
N SER A 139 3.83 11.75 10.21
CA SER A 139 4.21 12.92 11.00
C SER A 139 5.73 13.05 11.14
N THR A 140 6.42 11.95 11.50
CA THR A 140 7.89 11.91 11.64
C THR A 140 8.60 12.30 10.33
N LEU A 141 8.08 11.85 9.18
CA LEU A 141 8.62 12.21 7.87
C LEU A 141 8.43 13.71 7.54
N GLN A 142 7.33 14.33 7.96
CA GLN A 142 7.14 15.78 7.81
C GLN A 142 8.14 16.56 8.68
N GLU A 143 8.36 16.11 9.91
CA GLU A 143 9.32 16.72 10.83
C GLU A 143 10.76 16.59 10.31
N LEU A 144 11.16 15.41 9.81
CA LEU A 144 12.46 15.21 9.13
C LEU A 144 12.67 16.20 7.99
N ARG A 145 11.63 16.39 7.16
CA ARG A 145 11.70 17.34 6.04
C ARG A 145 11.85 18.79 6.50
N SER A 146 11.29 19.14 7.66
CA SER A 146 11.44 20.48 8.24
C SER A 146 12.84 20.75 8.81
N GLY A 147 13.68 19.72 8.94
CA GLY A 147 15.05 19.85 9.49
C GLY A 147 15.11 19.93 11.02
N ASN A 148 13.98 19.73 11.71
CA ASN A 148 13.92 19.79 13.17
C ASN A 148 14.45 18.48 13.77
N ASN A 149 15.64 18.54 14.37
CA ASN A 149 16.28 17.43 15.09
C ASN A 149 16.34 16.11 14.26
N PRO A 150 17.08 16.11 13.13
CA PRO A 150 17.01 15.03 12.16
C PRO A 150 17.42 13.66 12.74
N GLU A 151 18.44 13.60 13.59
CA GLU A 151 18.94 12.34 14.17
C GLU A 151 17.89 11.64 15.04
N ASP A 152 17.23 12.37 15.94
CA ASP A 152 16.18 11.81 16.79
C ASP A 152 14.96 11.38 15.97
N ARG A 153 14.62 12.15 14.93
CA ARG A 153 13.50 11.79 14.04
C ARG A 153 13.80 10.59 13.17
N GLU A 154 15.04 10.39 12.73
CA GLU A 154 15.44 9.17 12.02
C GLU A 154 15.37 7.94 12.93
N ARG A 155 15.80 8.07 14.18
CA ARG A 155 15.66 7.00 15.18
C ARG A 155 14.18 6.66 15.43
N GLN A 156 13.34 7.67 15.62
CA GLN A 156 11.90 7.49 15.81
C GLN A 156 11.25 6.83 14.59
N LEU A 157 11.62 7.26 13.36
CA LEU A 157 11.13 6.67 12.13
C LEU A 157 11.47 5.17 12.06
N ARG A 158 12.69 4.79 12.44
CA ARG A 158 13.11 3.39 12.47
C ARG A 158 12.27 2.55 13.42
N LEU A 159 12.00 3.07 14.63
CA LEU A 159 11.14 2.41 15.61
C LEU A 159 9.71 2.22 15.10
N GLU A 160 9.10 3.25 14.51
CA GLU A 160 7.74 3.14 13.99
C GLU A 160 7.64 2.22 12.76
N VAL A 161 8.68 2.18 11.90
CA VAL A 161 8.73 1.24 10.78
C VAL A 161 8.90 -0.21 11.26
N ASP A 162 9.72 -0.47 12.28
CA ASP A 162 9.81 -1.81 12.89
C ASP A 162 8.48 -2.24 13.52
N ARG A 163 7.78 -1.33 14.20
CA ARG A 163 6.41 -1.58 14.71
C ARG A 163 5.44 -1.93 13.59
N LEU A 164 5.49 -1.20 12.48
CA LEU A 164 4.64 -1.50 11.32
C LEU A 164 4.94 -2.89 10.75
N ILE A 165 6.21 -3.24 10.58
CA ILE A 165 6.62 -4.56 10.07
C ILE A 165 6.15 -5.66 11.03
N SER A 166 6.36 -5.47 12.33
CA SER A 166 5.93 -6.41 13.37
C SER A 166 4.40 -6.62 13.35
N ASN A 167 3.63 -5.54 13.21
CA ASN A 167 2.16 -5.64 13.05
C ASN A 167 1.77 -6.44 11.80
N ARG A 168 2.47 -6.25 10.66
CA ARG A 168 2.22 -7.02 9.43
C ARG A 168 2.63 -8.48 9.55
N ASP A 169 3.73 -8.78 10.25
CA ASP A 169 4.18 -10.14 10.51
C ASP A 169 3.21 -10.86 11.47
N HIS A 170 2.67 -10.16 12.47
CA HIS A 170 1.61 -10.69 13.35
C HIS A 170 0.35 -11.05 12.55
N TRP A 171 -0.12 -10.15 11.68
CA TRP A 171 -1.24 -10.46 10.78
C TRP A 171 -0.95 -11.69 9.90
N LYS A 172 0.26 -11.79 9.37
CA LYS A 172 0.65 -12.94 8.55
C LYS A 172 0.61 -14.24 9.36
N ARG A 173 1.09 -14.25 10.60
CA ARG A 173 1.03 -15.40 11.52
C ARG A 173 -0.42 -15.85 11.74
N GLU A 174 -1.32 -14.94 12.11
CA GLU A 174 -2.74 -15.24 12.33
C GLU A 174 -3.41 -15.84 11.09
N ARG A 175 -3.11 -15.29 9.91
CA ARG A 175 -3.60 -15.85 8.65
C ARG A 175 -3.08 -17.27 8.41
N LEU A 176 -1.79 -17.51 8.63
CA LEU A 176 -1.18 -18.82 8.42
C LEU A 176 -1.71 -19.87 9.39
N LEU A 177 -1.97 -19.51 10.65
CA LEU A 177 -2.59 -20.40 11.62
C LEU A 177 -3.99 -20.86 11.18
N ARG A 178 -4.80 -19.96 10.62
CA ARG A 178 -6.12 -20.33 10.07
C ARG A 178 -6.02 -21.24 8.85
N VAL A 179 -5.12 -20.90 7.92
CA VAL A 179 -4.85 -21.74 6.74
C VAL A 179 -4.38 -23.14 7.18
N LYS A 180 -3.51 -23.21 8.20
CA LYS A 180 -3.06 -24.48 8.78
C LYS A 180 -4.26 -25.30 9.28
N ALA A 181 -5.11 -24.71 10.10
CA ALA A 181 -6.30 -25.39 10.65
C ALA A 181 -7.27 -25.87 9.54
N GLU A 182 -7.47 -25.06 8.49
CA GLU A 182 -8.29 -25.45 7.33
C GLU A 182 -7.68 -26.66 6.58
N LEU A 183 -6.37 -26.64 6.33
CA LEU A 183 -5.67 -27.72 5.64
C LEU A 183 -5.62 -29.02 6.46
N GLU A 184 -5.48 -28.92 7.78
CA GLU A 184 -5.60 -30.05 8.72
C GLU A 184 -7.01 -30.65 8.66
N SER A 185 -8.05 -29.80 8.66
CA SER A 185 -9.45 -30.24 8.52
C SER A 185 -9.71 -30.94 7.18
N MET A 186 -9.06 -30.49 6.10
CA MET A 186 -9.18 -31.11 4.77
C MET A 186 -8.29 -32.35 4.58
N LYS A 187 -7.42 -32.67 5.56
CA LYS A 187 -6.47 -33.79 5.50
C LYS A 187 -5.55 -33.74 4.28
N VAL A 188 -5.01 -32.56 3.96
CA VAL A 188 -4.08 -32.36 2.83
C VAL A 188 -2.64 -32.12 3.34
N PRO A 189 -1.92 -33.16 3.78
CA PRO A 189 -0.64 -33.01 4.47
C PRO A 189 0.46 -32.38 3.58
N ALA A 190 0.42 -32.63 2.27
CA ALA A 190 1.37 -32.05 1.34
C ALA A 190 1.32 -30.51 1.31
N ALA A 191 0.17 -29.90 1.59
CA ALA A 191 0.00 -28.45 1.62
C ALA A 191 0.37 -27.82 2.99
N LEU A 192 0.49 -28.62 4.06
CA LEU A 192 0.80 -28.12 5.40
C LEU A 192 2.26 -27.68 5.54
N LYS A 193 3.18 -28.46 4.98
CA LYS A 193 4.63 -28.22 5.11
C LYS A 193 5.06 -26.76 4.83
N PRO A 194 4.71 -26.13 3.68
CA PRO A 194 5.11 -24.74 3.43
C PRO A 194 4.48 -23.72 4.40
N VAL A 195 3.31 -24.03 4.98
CA VAL A 195 2.66 -23.16 5.98
C VAL A 195 3.41 -23.26 7.31
N GLU A 196 3.81 -24.46 7.71
CA GLU A 196 4.58 -24.71 8.93
C GLU A 196 5.98 -24.11 8.87
N GLU A 197 6.69 -24.28 7.75
CA GLU A 197 8.00 -23.67 7.53
C GLU A 197 7.94 -22.14 7.60
N GLU A 198 6.88 -21.52 7.06
CA GLU A 198 6.71 -20.07 7.12
C GLU A 198 6.33 -19.59 8.53
N LEU A 199 5.52 -20.35 9.27
CA LEU A 199 5.22 -20.06 10.69
C LEU A 199 6.49 -20.14 11.54
N ASP A 200 7.28 -21.20 11.36
CA ASP A 200 8.56 -21.40 12.03
C ASP A 200 9.54 -20.25 11.72
N ARG A 201 9.61 -19.83 10.45
CA ARG A 201 10.42 -18.67 10.05
C ARG A 201 9.98 -17.38 10.75
N LEU A 202 8.68 -17.16 10.93
CA LEU A 202 8.16 -15.97 11.62
C LEU A 202 8.42 -16.02 13.12
N GLU A 203 8.41 -17.20 13.72
CA GLU A 203 8.70 -17.41 15.14
C GLU A 203 10.18 -17.15 15.48
N HIS A 204 11.08 -17.55 14.58
CA HIS A 204 12.53 -17.38 14.75
C HIS A 204 13.06 -16.04 14.19
N LEU A 205 12.18 -15.14 13.75
CA LEU A 205 12.59 -13.87 13.16
C LEU A 205 13.04 -12.88 14.25
N THR A 206 14.35 -12.77 14.45
CA THR A 206 14.95 -11.85 15.43
C THR A 206 14.87 -10.38 14.95
N PRO A 207 14.99 -9.39 15.87
CA PRO A 207 15.10 -7.98 15.50
C PRO A 207 16.21 -7.70 14.48
N GLU A 208 17.36 -8.36 14.61
CA GLU A 208 18.50 -8.24 13.69
C GLU A 208 18.14 -8.77 12.30
N GLY A 209 17.41 -9.89 12.22
CA GLY A 209 16.87 -10.42 10.98
C GLY A 209 15.86 -9.51 10.29
N ARG A 210 15.17 -8.64 11.05
CA ARG A 210 14.23 -7.64 10.50
C ARG A 210 14.89 -6.35 10.04
N ALA A 211 16.05 -5.99 10.58
CA ALA A 211 16.69 -4.70 10.32
C ALA A 211 16.83 -4.35 8.82
N PRO A 212 17.23 -5.27 7.91
CA PRO A 212 17.29 -4.96 6.48
C PRO A 212 15.93 -4.61 5.86
N ARG A 213 14.83 -5.20 6.35
CA ARG A 213 13.46 -4.89 5.90
C ARG A 213 13.05 -3.50 6.38
N VAL A 214 13.39 -3.17 7.62
CA VAL A 214 13.15 -1.84 8.21
C VAL A 214 13.86 -0.77 7.39
N ASP A 215 15.16 -0.94 7.15
CA ASP A 215 15.98 0.05 6.45
C ASP A 215 15.50 0.24 5.00
N LYS A 216 15.24 -0.86 4.28
CA LYS A 216 14.63 -0.79 2.94
C LYS A 216 13.31 -0.02 2.95
N ARG A 217 12.46 -0.25 3.95
CA ARG A 217 11.14 0.39 4.03
C ARG A 217 11.25 1.88 4.36
N ILE A 218 12.21 2.28 5.19
CA ILE A 218 12.54 3.69 5.44
C ILE A 218 12.94 4.37 4.13
N GLU A 219 13.82 3.76 3.34
CA GLU A 219 14.24 4.30 2.05
C GLU A 219 13.08 4.44 1.06
N GLU A 220 12.16 3.46 1.02
CA GLU A 220 10.95 3.56 0.23
C GLU A 220 10.06 4.74 0.66
N PHE A 221 9.90 4.97 1.95
CA PHE A 221 9.13 6.11 2.48
C PHE A 221 9.80 7.44 2.16
N LYS A 222 11.11 7.57 2.39
CA LYS A 222 11.90 8.75 2.04
C LYS A 222 11.79 9.06 0.55
N LYS A 223 11.93 8.04 -0.32
CA LYS A 223 11.77 8.17 -1.77
C LYS A 223 10.36 8.58 -2.19
N GLN A 224 9.32 8.09 -1.51
CA GLN A 224 7.94 8.51 -1.78
C GLN A 224 7.71 9.98 -1.40
N MET A 225 8.31 10.44 -0.31
CA MET A 225 8.23 11.83 0.16
C MET A 225 9.04 12.80 -0.71
N ALA A 226 10.18 12.35 -1.24
CA ALA A 226 11.03 13.17 -2.12
C ALA A 226 10.41 13.38 -3.50
N LYS A 227 9.53 12.47 -3.95
CA LYS A 227 8.86 12.64 -5.24
C LYS A 227 7.94 13.86 -5.16
N PRO A 228 8.14 14.90 -5.99
CA PRO A 228 7.11 15.91 -6.14
C PRO A 228 5.84 15.18 -6.55
N PRO A 229 4.64 15.58 -6.08
CA PRO A 229 3.42 15.00 -6.59
C PRO A 229 3.45 15.17 -8.09
N LYS A 230 3.60 14.04 -8.80
CA LYS A 230 3.44 14.03 -10.25
C LYS A 230 2.16 14.77 -10.49
N ALA A 231 2.22 15.82 -11.31
CA ALA A 231 1.05 16.56 -11.71
C ALA A 231 0.12 15.57 -12.44
N ILE A 232 -0.71 14.85 -11.69
CA ILE A 232 -1.95 14.22 -12.15
C ILE A 232 -2.98 15.36 -12.36
N LEU A 233 -2.51 16.42 -12.98
CA LEU A 233 -3.25 17.53 -13.52
C LEU A 233 -2.84 17.52 -14.97
N GLY A 234 -3.52 16.68 -15.74
CA GLY A 234 -3.83 16.85 -17.16
C GLY A 234 -2.95 17.77 -18.00
N GLY A 235 -1.63 17.71 -17.86
CA GLY A 235 -0.70 18.14 -18.88
C GLY A 235 -0.84 17.14 -20.00
N HIS A 236 -1.93 17.23 -20.77
CA HIS A 236 -1.79 17.12 -22.20
C HIS A 236 -0.65 18.07 -22.51
N SER A 237 0.55 17.52 -22.68
CA SER A 237 1.58 18.22 -23.42
C SER A 237 0.84 18.64 -24.69
N PRO A 238 0.62 19.94 -24.94
CA PRO A 238 -0.04 20.36 -26.16
C PRO A 238 0.74 19.66 -27.25
N ALA A 239 0.03 18.87 -28.07
CA ALA A 239 0.62 18.17 -29.19
C ALA A 239 1.53 19.17 -29.88
N SER A 240 2.83 18.88 -29.84
CA SER A 240 3.85 19.57 -30.60
C SER A 240 3.25 19.82 -31.97
N GLY A 241 2.99 21.10 -32.25
CA GLY A 241 2.27 21.52 -33.43
C GLY A 241 2.88 20.85 -34.65
N VAL A 242 2.04 20.18 -35.42
CA VAL A 242 2.35 19.92 -36.81
C VAL A 242 2.66 21.29 -37.42
N PRO A 243 3.85 21.51 -38.02
CA PRO A 243 4.11 22.75 -38.72
C PRO A 243 3.08 22.86 -39.85
N VAL A 244 2.22 23.88 -39.77
CA VAL A 244 1.35 24.25 -40.88
C VAL A 244 2.27 24.82 -41.94
N ASP A 245 2.43 24.05 -43.01
CA ASP A 245 3.16 24.43 -44.22
C ASP A 245 2.52 25.70 -44.78
N ALA A 246 3.24 26.81 -44.68
CA ALA A 246 2.82 28.08 -45.25
C ALA A 246 3.01 27.99 -46.77
N GLY A 247 1.93 27.62 -47.45
CA GLY A 247 1.83 27.64 -48.90
C GLY A 247 2.31 28.98 -49.46
N LYS A 248 3.33 28.87 -50.34
CA LYS A 248 3.79 29.92 -51.24
C LYS A 248 2.64 30.42 -52.15
N PRO A 249 2.55 31.73 -52.43
CA PRO A 249 1.96 32.19 -53.69
C PRO A 249 2.87 31.85 -54.89
#